data_AF-A0A8E6L371-F1
#
_entry.id   AF-A0A8E6L371-F1
#
_cell.length_a   1.000
_cell.length_b   1.000
_cell.length_c   1.000
_cell.angle_alpha   90.00
_cell.angle_beta   90.00
_cell.angle_gamma   90.00
#
_symmetry.space_group_name_H-M   'P 1'
#
loop_
_entity.id
_entity.type
_entity.pdbx_description
1 polymer ?
#
loop_
_entity_poly.entity_id
_entity_poly.type
_entity_poly.pdbx_seq_one_letter_code
_entity_poly.pdbx_strand_id
1 'polypeptide(L)' 'MLLMDTIWSIKIAIIMIVCNLFTIGVGRYAIKVRGSGASIPILGLEGLGLPELLATTSLGHIIGAGTILGLKSIQYL' A
#
# COMPACT_ATOMS: atom_id res chain seq x y z
N MET A 1 -10.98 13.29 -29.63
CA MET A 1 -11.40 13.92 -28.36
C MET A 1 -10.93 13.01 -27.23
N LEU A 2 -9.62 12.99 -26.95
CA LEU A 2 -9.07 12.24 -25.83
C LEU A 2 -9.16 13.17 -24.61
N LEU A 3 -10.13 12.92 -23.71
CA LEU A 3 -10.07 13.54 -22.40
C LEU A 3 -8.85 12.97 -21.69
N MET A 4 -7.79 13.78 -21.64
CA MET A 4 -6.79 13.67 -20.58
C MET A 4 -7.45 14.11 -19.28
N ASP A 5 -8.35 13.28 -18.76
CA ASP A 5 -8.71 13.36 -17.35
C ASP A 5 -7.44 13.05 -16.58
N THR A 6 -7.03 13.95 -15.69
CA THR A 6 -5.89 13.75 -14.81
C THR A 6 -6.12 12.46 -14.02
N ILE A 7 -5.55 11.36 -14.51
CA ILE A 7 -5.65 10.01 -13.91
C ILE A 7 -5.14 10.03 -12.48
N TRP A 8 -4.33 11.01 -12.11
CA TRP A 8 -3.79 11.19 -10.78
C TRP A 8 -4.40 12.42 -10.11
N SER A 9 -5.01 12.19 -8.95
CA SER A 9 -5.71 13.20 -8.14
C SER A 9 -5.40 12.98 -6.67
N ILE A 10 -5.51 14.01 -5.84
CA ILE A 10 -5.23 13.96 -4.39
C ILE A 10 -6.10 12.88 -3.71
N LYS A 11 -7.35 12.68 -4.18
CA LYS A 11 -8.22 11.60 -3.71
C LYS A 11 -7.57 10.22 -3.90
N ILE A 12 -6.94 9.98 -5.05
CA ILE A 12 -6.28 8.71 -5.40
C ILE A 12 -5.07 8.47 -4.51
N ALA A 13 -4.26 9.53 -4.29
CA ALA A 13 -3.11 9.44 -3.40
C ALA A 13 -3.52 9.09 -1.95
N ILE A 14 -4.60 9.68 -1.44
CA ILE A 14 -5.13 9.38 -0.10
C ILE A 14 -5.59 7.92 -0.02
N ILE A 15 -6.37 7.44 -1.00
CA ILE A 15 -6.82 6.04 -1.05
C ILE A 15 -5.61 5.10 -1.03
N MET A 16 -4.58 5.41 -1.82
CA MET A 16 -3.37 4.59 -1.91
C MET A 16 -2.59 4.52 -0.58
N ILE A 17 -2.46 5.64 0.12
CA ILE A 17 -1.80 5.69 1.43
C ILE A 17 -2.59 4.86 2.44
N VAL A 18 -3.92 4.97 2.44
CA VAL A 18 -4.80 4.18 3.34
C VAL A 18 -4.67 2.68 3.06
N CYS A 19 -4.66 2.26 1.78
CA CYS A 19 -4.45 0.86 1.41
C CYS A 19 -3.08 0.34 1.88
N ASN A 20 -2.01 1.11 1.69
CA ASN A 20 -0.68 0.74 2.19
C ASN A 20 -0.63 0.64 3.72
N LEU A 21 -1.24 1.57 4.45
CA LEU A 21 -1.25 1.54 5.90
C LEU A 21 -2.04 0.34 6.44
N PHE A 22 -3.16 0.02 5.78
CA PHE A 22 -3.95 -1.17 6.07
C PHE A 22 -3.14 -2.46 5.87
N THR A 23 -2.42 -2.59 4.76
CA THR A 23 -1.62 -3.80 4.47
C THR A 23 -0.39 -3.93 5.33
N ILE A 24 0.23 -2.82 5.77
CA ILE A 24 1.28 -2.83 6.79
C ILE A 24 0.72 -3.37 8.12
N GLY A 25 -0.47 -2.91 8.52
CA GLY A 25 -1.16 -3.40 9.71
C GLY A 25 -1.48 -4.89 9.63
N VAL A 26 -2.03 -5.36 8.51
CA VAL A 26 -2.31 -6.78 8.26
C VAL A 26 -1.02 -7.59 8.20
N GLY A 27 0.04 -7.08 7.55
CA GLY A 27 1.33 -7.74 7.46
C GLY A 27 1.95 -8.00 8.82
N ARG A 28 1.78 -7.07 9.77
CA ARG A 28 2.21 -7.27 11.16
C ARG A 28 1.55 -8.51 11.79
N TYR A 29 0.29 -8.83 11.48
CA TYR A 29 -0.36 -10.04 12.01
C TYR A 29 -0.14 -11.28 11.12
N ALA A 30 0.02 -11.11 9.81
CA ALA A 30 0.11 -12.19 8.84
C ALA A 30 1.52 -12.80 8.71
N ILE A 31 2.57 -12.00 8.95
CA ILE A 31 3.96 -12.44 8.78
C ILE A 31 4.38 -13.27 10.00
N LYS A 32 4.51 -14.58 9.77
CA LYS A 32 4.92 -15.58 10.78
C LYS A 32 6.44 -15.63 10.99
N VAL A 33 7.23 -15.32 9.96
CA VAL A 33 8.69 -15.29 10.03
C VAL A 33 9.13 -13.85 9.91
N ARG A 34 9.37 -13.21 11.06
CA ARG A 34 9.79 -11.81 11.14
C ARG A 34 11.31 -11.71 11.20
N GLY A 35 11.89 -10.68 10.58
CA GLY A 35 13.32 -10.40 10.70
C GLY A 35 14.27 -11.29 9.88
N SER A 36 13.80 -12.04 8.88
CA SER A 36 14.68 -12.81 7.96
C SER A 36 15.45 -11.96 6.94
N GLY A 37 15.60 -10.65 7.16
CA GLY A 37 16.36 -9.76 6.29
C GLY A 37 16.83 -8.51 7.03
N ALA A 38 17.68 -7.73 6.36
CA ALA A 38 18.37 -6.57 6.93
C ALA A 38 17.45 -5.73 7.84
N SER A 39 17.80 -5.68 9.12
CA SER A 39 17.07 -4.87 10.10
C SER A 39 17.38 -3.41 9.82
N ILE A 40 16.34 -2.62 9.54
CA ILE A 40 16.46 -1.17 9.36
C ILE A 40 16.18 -0.49 10.70
N PRO A 41 17.18 0.19 11.31
CA PRO A 41 17.02 0.88 12.60
C PRO A 41 16.32 2.24 12.45
N ILE A 42 15.52 2.44 11.40
CA ILE A 42 14.97 3.76 11.01
C ILE A 42 13.52 3.99 11.43
N LEU A 43 12.78 2.99 11.93
CA LEU A 43 11.35 3.15 12.19
C LEU A 43 10.88 2.94 13.63
N GLY A 44 11.72 2.53 14.58
CA GLY A 44 11.26 2.28 15.96
C GLY A 44 10.14 1.22 16.09
N LEU A 45 9.68 0.63 14.97
CA LEU A 45 8.86 -0.57 14.93
C LEU A 45 9.79 -1.77 15.11
N GLU A 46 10.05 -2.10 16.37
CA GLU A 46 10.73 -3.33 16.76
C GLU A 46 10.01 -4.53 16.10
N GLY A 47 10.60 -5.08 15.04
CA GLY A 47 10.15 -6.31 14.39
C GLY A 47 9.56 -6.23 12.98
N LEU A 48 9.66 -5.09 12.27
CA LEU A 48 9.36 -5.01 10.82
C LEU A 48 10.68 -4.80 10.04
N GLY A 49 11.23 -5.86 9.45
CA GLY A 49 12.43 -5.79 8.61
C GLY A 49 12.19 -5.11 7.26
N LEU A 50 13.27 -4.74 6.55
CA LEU A 50 13.24 -4.28 5.14
C LEU A 50 12.35 -5.14 4.23
N PRO A 51 12.49 -6.47 4.20
CA PRO A 51 11.68 -7.29 3.30
C PRO A 51 10.20 -7.28 3.66
N GLU A 52 9.88 -7.16 4.95
CA GLU A 52 8.50 -7.15 5.44
C GLU A 52 7.80 -5.83 5.07
N LEU A 53 8.49 -4.70 5.21
CA LEU A 53 8.00 -3.41 4.76
C LEU A 53 7.81 -3.38 3.24
N LEU A 54 8.78 -3.90 2.48
CA LEU A 54 8.68 -3.95 1.01
C LEU A 54 7.53 -4.85 0.55
N ALA A 55 7.35 -6.01 1.19
CA ALA A 55 6.29 -6.95 0.87
C ALA A 55 4.90 -6.35 1.16
N THR A 56 4.73 -5.73 2.33
CA THR A 56 3.44 -5.15 2.75
C THR A 56 3.05 -3.91 1.94
N THR A 57 4.02 -3.08 1.57
CA THR A 57 3.79 -1.92 0.68
C THR A 57 3.54 -2.35 -0.76
N SER A 58 4.19 -3.40 -1.25
CA SER A 58 3.91 -3.96 -2.58
C SER A 58 2.50 -4.57 -2.64
N LEU A 59 2.10 -5.30 -1.60
CA LEU A 59 0.73 -5.82 -1.47
C LEU A 59 -0.30 -4.68 -1.37
N GLY A 60 0.03 -3.63 -0.60
CA GLY A 60 -0.74 -2.40 -0.53
C GLY A 60 -0.92 -1.71 -1.87
N HIS A 61 0.10 -1.75 -2.74
CA HIS A 61 0.00 -1.22 -4.10
C HIS A 61 -0.93 -2.03 -4.99
N ILE A 62 -0.90 -3.37 -4.90
CA ILE A 62 -1.81 -4.24 -5.66
C ILE A 62 -3.26 -3.99 -5.25
N ILE A 63 -3.53 -3.98 -3.94
CA ILE A 63 -4.87 -3.70 -3.42
C ILE A 63 -5.29 -2.28 -3.80
N GLY A 64 -4.42 -1.28 -3.58
CA GLY A 64 -4.70 0.12 -3.90
C GLY A 64 -5.06 0.32 -5.37
N ALA A 65 -4.30 -0.25 -6.30
CA ALA A 65 -4.58 -0.19 -7.74
C ALA A 65 -5.95 -0.82 -8.08
N GLY A 66 -6.26 -1.99 -7.50
CA GLY A 66 -7.57 -2.63 -7.68
C GLY A 66 -8.72 -1.78 -7.13
N THR A 67 -8.52 -1.15 -5.97
CA THR A 67 -9.54 -0.30 -5.33
C THR A 67 -9.77 0.97 -6.16
N ILE A 68 -8.71 1.63 -6.62
CA ILE A 68 -8.79 2.83 -7.47
C ILE A 68 -9.51 2.50 -8.80
N LEU A 69 -9.15 1.39 -9.44
CA LEU A 69 -9.79 0.96 -10.68
C LEU A 69 -11.28 0.63 -10.46
N GLY A 70 -11.62 -0.02 -9.35
CA GLY A 70 -13.01 -0.29 -8.97
C GLY A 70 -13.83 0.97 -8.72
N LEU A 71 -13.30 1.93 -7.94
CA LEU A 71 -13.98 3.21 -7.67
C LEU A 71 -14.18 4.03 -8.96
N LYS A 72 -13.19 4.00 -9.86
CA LYS A 72 -13.30 4.64 -11.18
C LYS A 72 -14.38 3.97 -12.04
N SER A 73 -14.49 2.64 -11.99
CA SER A 73 -15.53 1.89 -12.71
C SER A 73 -16.94 2.23 -12.24
N ILE A 74 -17.12 2.62 -10.98
CA ILE A 74 -18.41 3.03 -10.40
C ILE A 74 -18.64 4.55 -10.59
N GLN A 75 -17.79 5.25 -11.34
CA GLN A 75 -17.87 6.71 -11.60
C GLN A 75 -17.84 7.57 -10.32
N TYR A 76 -17.34 7.03 -9.20
CA TYR A 76 -17.16 7.79 -7.96
C TYR A 76 -15.88 8.66 -7.99
N LEU A 77 -14.98 8.33 -8.90
CA LEU A 77 -13.68 8.94 -9.14
C LEU A 77 -13.55 9.35 -10.60
#